data_AF-A0A9W3WZA3-F1
#
_entry.id   AF-A0A9W3WZA3-F1
#
_cell.length_a   1.000
_cell.length_b   1.000
_cell.length_c   1.000
_cell.angle_alpha   90.00
_cell.angle_beta   90.00
_cell.angle_gamma   90.00
#
_symmetry.space_group_name_H-M   'P 1'
#
loop_
_entity.id
_entity.type
_entity.pdbx_description
1 polymer ?
#
loop_
_entity_poly.entity_id
_entity_poly.type
_entity_poly.pdbx_seq_one_letter_code
_entity_poly.pdbx_strand_id
1 'polypeptide(L)'
;MMITPGVNYADQYASHVMRHKKKYPKSIILAVERYKKWKKRKDIWFEVDRANEMLDFVQSFIRHVKGPLAGQLMELELWEMFVFANMYGWYRKNEKGNIVRVVRESYVQVPKKNGKTIIAAGALLYAMYGELELGADCYCAASDYEQAQNAAEPIAQAIENSEPLAAPTQIYKGVNGTVSGAMYRYSMNGIAYQNKFKVLTKNTKGLEGKNPYFVLNDELHAQENMDMYDNLKSAQISREQPMMLNISTAGKGASSVGMRVYKYAKRVLENDNDDSLFVAIWEPNKNYDWENRKVWAMVNPNMGVSVTMEQLEIEFKKAQQSAHSKAEFLSKHLNVFVNGADNYFEQDQVQHVLVEDLGELTGATCYIGLDLSKTTDLTCVSLNFPTHDEGGTDIKSIK
;
A
#
# COMPACT_ATOMS: atom_id res chain seq x y z
N MET A 1 23.73 -5.16 8.98
CA MET A 1 24.13 -4.74 10.35
C MET A 1 23.31 -5.53 11.36
N MET A 2 23.88 -6.14 12.41
CA MET A 2 23.08 -6.83 13.44
C MET A 2 22.32 -5.82 14.33
N ILE A 3 21.09 -6.16 14.73
CA ILE A 3 20.32 -5.34 15.67
C ILE A 3 20.98 -5.41 17.03
N THR A 4 21.26 -4.25 17.61
CA THR A 4 21.89 -4.16 18.94
C THR A 4 20.80 -4.06 20.01
N PRO A 5 20.73 -5.01 20.96
CA PRO A 5 19.75 -4.97 22.04
C PRO A 5 19.78 -3.66 22.82
N GLY A 6 18.60 -3.17 23.22
CA GLY A 6 18.43 -1.91 23.96
C GLY A 6 18.62 -0.64 23.12
N VAL A 7 19.00 -0.74 21.84
CA VAL A 7 19.10 0.42 20.95
C VAL A 7 17.73 0.75 20.37
N ASN A 8 17.25 1.96 20.68
CA ASN A 8 16.00 2.46 20.12
C ASN A 8 16.21 3.06 18.72
N TYR A 9 16.10 2.22 17.68
CA TYR A 9 16.20 2.66 16.28
C TYR A 9 15.09 3.63 15.86
N ALA A 10 13.90 3.57 16.51
CA ALA A 10 12.85 4.54 16.27
C ALA A 10 13.25 5.95 16.74
N ASP A 11 13.97 6.07 17.87
CA ASP A 11 14.55 7.34 18.32
C ASP A 11 15.61 7.88 17.34
N GLN A 12 16.42 7.00 16.74
CA GLN A 12 17.41 7.39 15.74
C GLN A 12 16.73 7.97 14.49
N TYR A 13 15.72 7.27 13.96
CA TYR A 13 14.96 7.76 12.82
C TYR A 13 14.25 9.08 13.15
N ALA A 14 13.56 9.15 14.29
CA ALA A 14 12.86 10.33 14.75
C ALA A 14 13.81 11.53 14.86
N SER A 15 14.99 11.33 15.44
CA SER A 15 16.02 12.38 15.57
C SER A 15 16.55 12.82 14.20
N HIS A 16 16.78 11.87 13.30
CA HIS A 16 17.23 12.16 11.94
C HIS A 16 16.20 13.00 11.16
N VAL A 17 14.92 12.61 11.18
CA VAL A 17 13.83 13.34 10.52
C VAL A 17 13.70 14.75 11.08
N MET A 18 13.72 14.90 12.40
CA MET A 18 13.54 16.21 13.04
C MET A 18 14.71 17.16 12.77
N ARG A 19 15.93 16.64 12.58
CA ARG A 19 17.10 17.44 12.16
C ARG A 19 17.01 17.85 10.69
N HIS A 20 16.40 17.04 9.84
CA HIS A 20 16.35 17.23 8.39
C HIS A 20 14.93 17.42 7.85
N LYS A 21 14.03 18.10 8.58
CA LYS A 21 12.60 18.21 8.24
C LYS A 21 12.32 18.51 6.75
N LYS A 22 13.10 19.40 6.13
CA LYS A 22 12.94 19.79 4.72
C LYS A 22 13.11 18.63 3.71
N LYS A 23 13.73 17.52 4.11
CA LYS A 23 13.92 16.32 3.27
C LYS A 23 12.77 15.32 3.38
N TYR A 24 11.83 15.52 4.30
CA TYR A 24 10.76 14.56 4.57
C TYR A 24 9.37 15.13 4.28
N PRO A 25 8.41 14.27 3.88
CA PRO A 25 7.01 14.63 3.79
C PRO A 25 6.45 15.15 5.11
N LYS A 26 5.50 16.09 5.04
CA LYS A 26 4.77 16.57 6.23
C LYS A 26 4.12 15.41 7.00
N SER A 27 3.59 14.42 6.29
CA SER A 27 3.03 13.20 6.88
C SER A 27 4.04 12.44 7.75
N ILE A 28 5.27 12.25 7.28
CA ILE A 28 6.33 11.58 8.06
C ILE A 28 6.77 12.41 9.25
N ILE A 29 6.84 13.74 9.09
CA ILE A 29 7.10 14.64 10.21
C ILE A 29 6.02 14.48 11.29
N LEU A 30 4.74 14.44 10.90
CA LEU A 30 3.63 14.21 11.84
C LEU A 30 3.71 12.84 12.52
N ALA A 31 4.09 11.78 11.80
CA ALA A 31 4.26 10.45 12.40
C ALA A 31 5.36 10.44 13.46
N VAL A 32 6.47 11.14 13.20
CA VAL A 32 7.58 11.31 14.15
C VAL A 32 7.18 12.21 15.34
N GLU A 33 6.43 13.28 15.09
CA GLU A 33 5.92 14.15 16.16
C GLU A 33 4.95 13.40 17.07
N ARG A 34 4.08 12.56 16.51
CA ARG A 34 3.21 11.63 17.24
C ARG A 34 4.01 10.65 18.09
N TYR A 35 5.00 9.95 17.51
CA TYR A 35 5.92 9.07 18.23
C TYR A 35 6.54 9.78 19.46
N LYS A 36 7.07 11.00 19.26
CA LYS A 36 7.66 11.79 20.35
C LYS A 36 6.65 12.25 21.39
N LYS A 37 5.40 12.54 21.01
CA LYS A 37 4.31 12.87 21.93
C LYS A 37 3.93 11.66 22.78
N TRP A 38 3.83 10.49 22.17
CA TRP A 38 3.51 9.23 22.85
C TRP A 38 4.55 8.83 23.89
N LYS A 39 5.84 9.11 23.66
CA LYS A 39 6.90 8.87 24.66
C LYS A 39 6.70 9.65 25.98
N LYS A 40 5.86 10.69 25.98
CA LYS A 40 5.56 11.52 27.15
C LYS A 40 4.27 11.11 27.85
N ARG A 41 3.52 10.17 27.28
CA ARG A 41 2.28 9.65 27.89
C ARG A 41 2.60 8.76 29.08
N LYS A 42 1.62 8.59 29.97
CA LYS A 42 1.74 7.76 31.17
C LYS A 42 0.96 6.44 31.07
N ASP A 43 0.01 6.38 30.14
CA ASP A 43 -0.89 5.24 29.93
C ASP A 43 -0.34 4.21 28.94
N ILE A 44 0.68 4.59 28.17
CA ILE A 44 1.41 3.72 27.24
C ILE A 44 2.92 3.90 27.43
N TRP A 45 3.72 2.91 27.04
CA TRP A 45 5.18 3.00 27.01
C TRP A 45 5.75 2.36 25.74
N PHE A 46 6.99 2.72 25.41
CA PHE A 46 7.72 2.13 24.30
C PHE A 46 8.66 1.04 24.82
N GLU A 47 8.37 -0.20 24.47
CA GLU A 47 9.16 -1.37 24.81
C GLU A 47 10.22 -1.60 23.73
N VAL A 48 11.47 -1.22 24.04
CA VAL A 48 12.58 -1.23 23.07
C VAL A 48 12.94 -2.66 22.69
N ASP A 49 12.93 -3.58 23.65
CA ASP A 49 13.34 -4.96 23.39
C ASP A 49 12.34 -5.66 22.47
N ARG A 50 11.03 -5.45 22.67
CA ARG A 50 9.98 -5.96 21.77
C ARG A 50 10.08 -5.39 20.35
N ALA A 51 10.43 -4.12 20.23
CA ALA A 51 10.72 -3.53 18.93
C ALA A 51 11.97 -4.18 18.29
N ASN A 52 13.04 -4.38 19.06
CA ASN A 52 14.27 -5.00 18.59
C ASN A 52 14.07 -6.47 18.17
N GLU A 53 13.26 -7.26 18.88
CA GLU A 53 12.91 -8.65 18.53
C GLU A 53 12.37 -8.75 17.10
N MET A 54 11.46 -7.83 16.71
CA MET A 54 10.92 -7.76 15.36
C MET A 54 12.02 -7.44 14.32
N LEU A 55 12.84 -6.43 14.59
CA LEU A 55 13.91 -6.02 13.67
C LEU A 55 14.93 -7.15 13.49
N ASP A 56 15.28 -7.80 14.59
CA ASP A 56 16.28 -8.87 14.62
C ASP A 56 15.76 -10.11 13.89
N PHE A 57 14.49 -10.45 14.09
CA PHE A 57 13.84 -11.53 13.34
C PHE A 57 13.96 -11.32 11.83
N VAL A 58 13.61 -10.13 11.34
CA VAL A 58 13.66 -9.85 9.90
C VAL A 58 15.08 -10.00 9.36
N GLN A 59 16.08 -9.39 10.02
CA GLN A 59 17.46 -9.43 9.53
C GLN A 59 18.16 -10.78 9.76
N SER A 60 17.65 -11.62 10.66
CA SER A 60 18.22 -12.94 10.95
C SER A 60 17.65 -14.05 10.08
N PHE A 61 16.39 -13.96 9.68
CA PHE A 61 15.70 -15.06 9.00
C PHE A 61 15.29 -14.77 7.58
N ILE A 62 15.12 -13.50 7.18
CA ILE A 62 14.57 -13.16 5.87
C ILE A 62 15.71 -12.84 4.90
N ARG A 63 15.72 -13.53 3.77
CA ARG A 63 16.69 -13.33 2.69
C ARG A 63 16.05 -12.63 1.50
N HIS A 64 16.84 -11.84 0.79
CA HIS A 64 16.45 -11.35 -0.52
C HIS A 64 16.15 -12.53 -1.45
N VAL A 65 15.00 -12.45 -2.10
CA VAL A 65 14.50 -13.54 -2.95
C VAL A 65 14.85 -13.33 -4.43
N LYS A 66 14.98 -12.08 -4.85
CA LYS A 66 15.22 -11.68 -6.25
C LYS A 66 16.32 -10.62 -6.34
N GLY A 67 16.97 -10.56 -7.49
CA GLY A 67 17.96 -9.53 -7.82
C GLY A 67 19.38 -9.85 -7.34
N PRO A 68 20.30 -8.87 -7.41
CA PRO A 68 21.73 -9.08 -7.13
C PRO A 68 22.05 -9.54 -5.70
N LEU A 69 21.15 -9.28 -4.76
CA LEU A 69 21.30 -9.64 -3.35
C LEU A 69 20.66 -10.99 -3.01
N ALA A 70 20.11 -11.72 -3.99
CA ALA A 70 19.39 -12.97 -3.74
C ALA A 70 20.21 -13.96 -2.89
N GLY A 71 19.58 -14.53 -1.86
CA GLY A 71 20.20 -15.43 -0.88
C GLY A 71 20.92 -14.72 0.27
N GLN A 72 21.19 -13.42 0.18
CA GLN A 72 21.74 -12.64 1.30
C GLN A 72 20.64 -12.26 2.29
N LEU A 73 21.00 -12.14 3.57
CA LEU A 73 20.08 -11.64 4.60
C LEU A 73 19.67 -10.20 4.27
N MET A 74 18.41 -9.88 4.53
CA MET A 74 17.90 -8.52 4.37
C MET A 74 18.51 -7.61 5.44
N GLU A 75 18.97 -6.44 5.02
CA GLU A 75 19.31 -5.36 5.92
C GLU A 75 18.18 -4.33 5.89
N LEU A 76 17.67 -3.98 7.08
CA LEU A 76 16.59 -3.01 7.19
C LEU A 76 17.14 -1.61 7.07
N GLU A 77 16.46 -0.78 6.30
CA GLU A 77 16.71 0.64 6.30
C GLU A 77 16.10 1.30 7.54
N LEU A 78 16.69 2.42 7.98
CA LEU A 78 16.29 3.08 9.22
C LEU A 78 14.80 3.46 9.26
N TRP A 79 14.20 3.72 8.10
CA TRP A 79 12.76 4.01 7.99
C TRP A 79 11.89 2.75 8.13
N GLU A 80 12.35 1.60 7.63
CA GLU A 80 11.69 0.30 7.80
C GLU A 80 11.76 -0.12 9.28
N MET A 81 12.92 0.12 9.91
CA MET A 81 13.09 -0.05 11.35
C MET A 81 12.11 0.81 12.13
N PHE A 82 11.90 2.08 11.75
CA PHE A 82 10.91 2.94 12.39
C PHE A 82 9.48 2.43 12.23
N VAL A 83 9.11 1.91 11.05
CA VAL A 83 7.80 1.32 10.80
C VAL A 83 7.57 0.12 11.72
N PHE A 84 8.45 -0.88 11.68
CA PHE A 84 8.33 -2.06 12.53
C PHE A 84 8.38 -1.73 14.02
N ALA A 85 9.29 -0.85 14.44
CA ALA A 85 9.40 -0.46 15.83
C ALA A 85 8.13 0.24 16.35
N ASN A 86 7.39 0.99 15.52
CA ASN A 86 6.09 1.52 15.93
C ASN A 86 4.97 0.47 15.91
N MET A 87 4.99 -0.47 14.97
CA MET A 87 4.03 -1.57 14.92
C MET A 87 4.08 -2.45 16.17
N TYR A 88 5.29 -2.73 16.67
CA TYR A 88 5.52 -3.73 17.72
C TYR A 88 6.07 -3.18 19.03
N GLY A 89 6.47 -1.90 19.11
CA GLY A 89 7.12 -1.33 20.30
C GLY A 89 6.19 -0.63 21.29
N TRP A 90 4.97 -0.24 20.91
CA TRP A 90 4.07 0.48 21.83
C TRP A 90 3.21 -0.48 22.64
N TYR A 91 3.27 -0.41 23.98
CA TYR A 91 2.51 -1.27 24.89
C TYR A 91 1.68 -0.49 25.91
N ARG A 92 0.64 -1.16 26.40
CA ARG A 92 -0.22 -0.71 27.50
C ARG A 92 -0.67 -1.91 28.34
N LYS A 93 -1.24 -1.64 29.53
CA LYS A 93 -2.03 -2.63 30.26
C LYS A 93 -3.49 -2.54 29.79
N ASN A 94 -4.10 -3.68 29.47
CA ASN A 94 -5.54 -3.73 29.16
C ASN A 94 -6.38 -3.80 30.45
N GLU A 95 -7.71 -3.87 30.30
CA GLU A 95 -8.66 -3.93 31.42
C GLU A 95 -8.45 -5.15 32.33
N LYS A 96 -7.88 -6.24 31.80
CA LYS A 96 -7.54 -7.45 32.57
C LYS A 96 -6.16 -7.37 33.24
N GLY A 97 -5.43 -6.27 33.04
CA GLY A 97 -4.07 -6.06 33.56
C GLY A 97 -2.96 -6.68 32.69
N ASN A 98 -3.31 -7.31 31.56
CA ASN A 98 -2.35 -7.92 30.65
C ASN A 98 -1.59 -6.85 29.86
N ILE A 99 -0.29 -7.09 29.62
CA ILE A 99 0.54 -6.24 28.77
C ILE A 99 0.24 -6.58 27.31
N VAL A 100 -0.25 -5.60 26.55
CA VAL A 100 -0.65 -5.78 25.16
C VAL A 100 -0.16 -4.62 24.32
N ARG A 101 0.14 -4.86 23.03
CA ARG A 101 0.49 -3.76 22.12
C ARG A 101 -0.65 -2.75 21.98
N VAL A 102 -0.30 -1.49 21.73
CA VAL A 102 -1.25 -0.39 21.50
C VAL A 102 -1.74 -0.43 20.06
N VAL A 103 -0.80 -0.51 19.12
CA VAL A 103 -1.08 -0.53 17.68
C VAL A 103 -1.68 -1.88 17.29
N ARG A 104 -2.86 -1.85 16.69
CA ARG A 104 -3.61 -3.01 16.17
C ARG A 104 -3.78 -2.95 14.65
N GLU A 105 -3.61 -1.77 14.08
CA GLU A 105 -3.68 -1.55 12.66
C GLU A 105 -2.52 -0.66 12.22
N SER A 106 -1.98 -0.91 11.04
CA SER A 106 -0.93 -0.09 10.45
C SER A 106 -1.27 0.25 9.01
N TYR A 107 -1.09 1.51 8.62
CA TYR A 107 -1.21 1.97 7.25
C TYR A 107 0.13 2.52 6.78
N VAL A 108 0.76 1.80 5.85
CA VAL A 108 2.06 2.16 5.28
C VAL A 108 1.90 2.40 3.78
N GLN A 109 2.10 3.65 3.35
CA GLN A 109 1.99 4.03 1.95
C GLN A 109 3.33 4.56 1.42
N VAL A 110 3.92 3.84 0.47
CA VAL A 110 5.20 4.22 -0.17
C VAL A 110 5.16 3.95 -1.67
N PRO A 111 5.88 4.74 -2.51
CA PRO A 111 5.96 4.49 -3.94
C PRO A 111 6.52 3.10 -4.29
N LYS A 112 6.31 2.66 -5.53
CA LYS A 112 6.76 1.36 -6.03
C LYS A 112 8.28 1.21 -5.83
N LYS A 113 8.72 -0.03 -5.59
CA LYS A 113 10.12 -0.42 -5.34
C LYS A 113 10.76 0.06 -4.03
N ASN A 114 10.07 0.82 -3.17
CA ASN A 114 10.61 1.21 -1.84
C ASN A 114 10.47 0.10 -0.77
N GLY A 115 10.76 -1.18 -1.07
CA GLY A 115 10.86 -2.20 -0.01
C GLY A 115 9.55 -2.72 0.64
N LYS A 116 8.36 -2.38 0.13
CA LYS A 116 7.05 -2.85 0.66
C LYS A 116 6.99 -4.36 0.94
N THR A 117 7.53 -5.16 0.03
CA THR A 117 7.55 -6.63 0.15
C THR A 117 8.30 -7.10 1.40
N ILE A 118 9.34 -6.36 1.83
CA ILE A 118 10.09 -6.65 3.07
C ILE A 118 9.20 -6.38 4.28
N ILE A 119 8.48 -5.26 4.29
CA ILE A 119 7.54 -4.93 5.37
C ILE A 119 6.42 -5.98 5.46
N ALA A 120 5.84 -6.34 4.31
CA ALA A 120 4.79 -7.35 4.20
C ALA A 120 5.25 -8.71 4.73
N ALA A 121 6.37 -9.23 4.20
CA ALA A 121 6.89 -10.53 4.57
C ALA A 121 7.41 -10.56 6.00
N GLY A 122 8.13 -9.51 6.42
CA GLY A 122 8.63 -9.37 7.77
C GLY A 122 7.53 -9.45 8.81
N ALA A 123 6.49 -8.63 8.68
CA ALA A 123 5.40 -8.60 9.65
C ALA A 123 4.59 -9.91 9.68
N LEU A 124 4.29 -10.49 8.51
CA LEU A 124 3.52 -11.74 8.45
C LEU A 124 4.31 -12.91 9.02
N LEU A 125 5.59 -13.05 8.67
CA LEU A 125 6.44 -14.11 9.20
C LEU A 125 6.69 -13.91 10.69
N TYR A 126 6.90 -12.67 11.15
CA TYR A 126 7.04 -12.44 12.59
C TYR A 126 5.78 -12.80 13.37
N ALA A 127 4.58 -12.50 12.84
CA ALA A 127 3.33 -12.96 13.44
C ALA A 127 3.21 -14.49 13.49
N MET A 128 3.78 -15.19 12.49
CA MET A 128 3.77 -16.66 12.47
C MET A 128 4.78 -17.31 13.42
N TYR A 129 5.97 -16.73 13.57
CA TYR A 129 7.10 -17.39 14.24
C TYR A 129 7.61 -16.63 15.48
N GLY A 130 7.64 -15.29 15.44
CA GLY A 130 8.32 -14.46 16.42
C GLY A 130 7.44 -13.91 17.54
N GLU A 131 6.15 -13.72 17.33
CA GLU A 131 5.24 -13.16 18.36
C GLU A 131 4.84 -14.14 19.45
N LEU A 132 5.22 -15.42 19.32
CA LEU A 132 4.88 -16.52 20.25
C LEU A 132 3.36 -16.71 20.44
N GLU A 133 2.54 -16.20 19.53
CA GLU A 133 1.10 -16.45 19.53
C GLU A 133 0.82 -17.93 19.22
N LEU A 134 0.04 -18.56 20.08
CA LEU A 134 -0.39 -19.95 19.93
C LEU A 134 -1.62 -20.03 19.03
N GLY A 135 -1.55 -20.80 17.94
CA GLY A 135 -2.70 -20.95 17.04
C GLY A 135 -2.95 -19.70 16.20
N ALA A 136 -1.90 -19.03 15.74
CA ALA A 136 -1.99 -17.81 14.95
C ALA A 136 -2.52 -18.10 13.54
N ASP A 137 -3.65 -17.47 13.21
CA ASP A 137 -4.21 -17.46 11.86
C ASP A 137 -3.82 -16.15 11.17
N CYS A 138 -2.92 -16.25 10.19
CA CYS A 138 -2.46 -15.13 9.38
C CYS A 138 -3.11 -15.17 7.99
N TYR A 139 -3.44 -14.01 7.43
CA TYR A 139 -4.01 -13.93 6.09
C TYR A 139 -3.28 -12.92 5.21
N CYS A 140 -3.08 -13.27 3.95
CA CYS A 140 -2.69 -12.36 2.88
C CYS A 140 -3.92 -12.10 2.01
N ALA A 141 -4.49 -10.90 2.09
CA ALA A 141 -5.78 -10.54 1.52
C ALA A 141 -5.61 -9.56 0.34
N ALA A 142 -6.22 -9.90 -0.80
CA ALA A 142 -6.31 -9.03 -1.97
C ALA A 142 -7.66 -9.22 -2.69
N SER A 143 -8.00 -8.34 -3.64
CA SER A 143 -9.27 -8.46 -4.36
C SER A 143 -9.32 -9.71 -5.24
N ASP A 144 -8.22 -10.01 -5.94
CA ASP A 144 -8.07 -11.22 -6.73
C ASP A 144 -6.85 -12.04 -6.31
N TYR A 145 -6.79 -13.28 -6.80
CA TYR A 145 -5.82 -14.27 -6.36
C TYR A 145 -4.42 -14.01 -6.94
N GLU A 146 -4.33 -13.43 -8.14
CA GLU A 146 -3.07 -13.09 -8.80
C GLU A 146 -2.40 -11.92 -8.09
N GLN A 147 -3.16 -10.89 -7.71
CA GLN A 147 -2.68 -9.79 -6.87
C GLN A 147 -2.15 -10.31 -5.53
N ALA A 148 -2.83 -11.26 -4.89
CA ALA A 148 -2.36 -11.83 -3.64
C ALA A 148 -1.02 -12.59 -3.79
N GLN A 149 -0.71 -13.14 -4.96
CA GLN A 149 0.58 -13.81 -5.20
C GLN A 149 1.77 -12.85 -5.14
N ASN A 150 1.58 -11.56 -5.44
CA ASN A 150 2.64 -10.55 -5.35
C ASN A 150 3.26 -10.48 -3.94
N ALA A 151 2.49 -10.79 -2.90
CA ALA A 151 2.97 -10.92 -1.54
C ALA A 151 3.18 -12.39 -1.12
N ALA A 152 2.27 -13.31 -1.48
CA ALA A 152 2.30 -14.70 -1.01
C ALA A 152 3.51 -15.50 -1.53
N GLU A 153 3.91 -15.30 -2.79
CA GLU A 153 5.06 -16.01 -3.37
C GLU A 153 6.39 -15.58 -2.71
N PRO A 154 6.72 -14.27 -2.59
CA PRO A 154 7.91 -13.85 -1.84
C PRO A 154 7.93 -14.35 -0.39
N ILE A 155 6.77 -14.41 0.27
CA ILE A 155 6.66 -14.91 1.65
C ILE A 155 6.98 -16.41 1.72
N ALA A 156 6.42 -17.22 0.83
CA ALA A 156 6.73 -18.64 0.78
C ALA A 156 8.22 -18.88 0.45
N GLN A 157 8.76 -18.13 -0.51
CA GLN A 157 10.19 -18.21 -0.87
C GLN A 157 11.09 -17.77 0.30
N ALA A 158 10.68 -16.78 1.10
CA ALA A 158 11.42 -16.37 2.29
C ALA A 158 11.46 -17.49 3.36
N ILE A 159 10.37 -18.26 3.50
CA ILE A 159 10.35 -19.47 4.36
C ILE A 159 11.29 -20.52 3.79
N GLU A 160 11.14 -20.87 2.51
CA GLU A 160 11.92 -21.92 1.84
C GLU A 160 13.45 -21.64 1.88
N ASN A 161 13.84 -20.36 1.80
CA ASN A 161 15.24 -19.93 1.83
C ASN A 161 15.83 -19.80 3.25
N SER A 162 15.05 -20.10 4.29
CA SER A 162 15.48 -20.00 5.68
C SER A 162 15.31 -21.35 6.35
N GLU A 163 16.40 -22.12 6.44
CA GLU A 163 16.37 -23.50 6.99
C GLU A 163 15.61 -23.63 8.32
N PRO A 164 15.80 -22.74 9.32
CA PRO A 164 15.04 -22.80 10.57
C PRO A 164 13.52 -22.61 10.40
N LEU A 165 13.09 -21.84 9.40
CA LEU A 165 11.68 -21.61 9.09
C LEU A 165 11.12 -22.72 8.20
N ALA A 166 11.92 -23.21 7.24
CA ALA A 166 11.53 -24.24 6.28
C ALA A 166 11.30 -25.60 6.97
N ALA A 167 12.23 -26.03 7.83
CA ALA A 167 12.19 -27.36 8.44
C ALA A 167 10.86 -27.70 9.16
N PRO A 168 10.26 -26.79 9.96
CA PRO A 168 8.99 -27.06 10.64
C PRO A 168 7.74 -26.62 9.84
N THR A 169 7.90 -26.19 8.59
CA THR A 169 6.83 -25.52 7.83
C THR A 169 6.48 -26.23 6.54
N GLN A 170 5.19 -26.49 6.36
CA GLN A 170 4.65 -27.00 5.11
C GLN A 170 4.07 -25.85 4.28
N ILE A 171 4.59 -25.64 3.07
CA ILE A 171 4.02 -24.73 2.07
C ILE A 171 2.92 -25.46 1.30
N TYR A 172 1.78 -24.81 1.13
CA TYR A 172 0.67 -25.31 0.32
C TYR A 172 0.61 -24.56 -1.01
N LYS A 173 0.45 -25.32 -2.09
CA LYS A 173 0.26 -24.79 -3.43
C LYS A 173 -1.21 -24.78 -3.81
N GLY A 174 -1.61 -23.84 -4.66
CA GLY A 174 -2.92 -23.71 -5.26
C GLY A 174 -2.92 -24.18 -6.71
N VAL A 175 -3.88 -23.68 -7.48
CA VAL A 175 -3.99 -23.93 -8.92
C VAL A 175 -2.74 -23.40 -9.64
N ASN A 176 -2.23 -24.15 -10.62
CA ASN A 176 -1.05 -23.78 -11.41
C ASN A 176 0.25 -23.55 -10.60
N GLY A 177 0.36 -24.14 -9.40
CA GLY A 177 1.58 -24.04 -8.59
C GLY A 177 1.75 -22.72 -7.81
N THR A 178 0.71 -21.87 -7.81
CA THR A 178 0.62 -20.68 -6.95
C THR A 178 0.70 -21.03 -5.46
N VAL A 179 0.96 -20.06 -4.59
CA VAL A 179 0.96 -20.27 -3.13
C VAL A 179 -0.45 -20.08 -2.59
N SER A 180 -0.98 -21.08 -1.88
CA SER A 180 -2.27 -21.02 -1.19
C SER A 180 -2.15 -20.79 0.32
N GLY A 181 -1.00 -21.09 0.90
CA GLY A 181 -0.70 -20.83 2.31
C GLY A 181 0.55 -21.54 2.80
N ALA A 182 0.80 -21.47 4.11
CA ALA A 182 1.74 -22.34 4.81
C ALA A 182 1.27 -22.66 6.22
N MET A 183 1.81 -23.72 6.79
CA MET A 183 1.53 -24.17 8.16
C MET A 183 2.83 -24.51 8.87
N TYR A 184 3.14 -23.71 9.89
CA TYR A 184 4.21 -23.95 10.85
C TYR A 184 3.66 -24.82 11.98
N ARG A 185 4.32 -25.96 12.25
CA ARG A 185 3.93 -26.86 13.35
C ARG A 185 5.03 -26.90 14.40
N TYR A 186 4.65 -26.80 15.66
CA TYR A 186 5.57 -26.84 16.78
C TYR A 186 4.91 -27.45 18.02
N SER A 187 5.71 -27.78 19.01
CA SER A 187 5.24 -28.28 20.30
C SER A 187 5.78 -27.39 21.41
N MET A 188 4.93 -27.03 22.36
CA MET A 188 5.32 -26.30 23.56
C MET A 188 4.73 -27.01 24.77
N ASN A 189 5.57 -27.38 25.73
CA ASN A 189 5.18 -28.13 26.94
C ASN A 189 4.41 -29.42 26.63
N GLY A 190 4.78 -30.14 25.56
CA GLY A 190 4.15 -31.39 25.14
C GLY A 190 2.82 -31.23 24.40
N ILE A 191 2.36 -30.00 24.14
CA ILE A 191 1.14 -29.71 23.40
C ILE A 191 1.52 -29.26 21.99
N ALA A 192 0.90 -29.90 20.98
CA ALA A 192 1.08 -29.53 19.58
C ALA A 192 0.28 -28.28 19.22
N TYR A 193 0.95 -27.32 18.60
CA TYR A 193 0.38 -26.08 18.06
C TYR A 193 0.66 -25.96 16.57
N GLN A 194 -0.15 -25.14 15.91
CA GLN A 194 0.06 -24.77 14.52
C GLN A 194 -0.24 -23.30 14.31
N ASN A 195 0.67 -22.60 13.65
CA ASN A 195 0.44 -21.27 13.12
C ASN A 195 0.36 -21.38 11.60
N LYS A 196 -0.52 -20.62 10.97
CA LYS A 196 -0.73 -20.73 9.52
C LYS A 196 -0.84 -19.38 8.87
N PHE A 197 -0.42 -19.29 7.61
CA PHE A 197 -0.90 -18.24 6.72
C PHE A 197 -1.75 -18.83 5.59
N LYS A 198 -2.75 -18.07 5.13
CA LYS A 198 -3.54 -18.41 3.94
C LYS A 198 -3.74 -17.20 3.04
N VAL A 199 -3.77 -17.44 1.74
CA VAL A 199 -4.22 -16.43 0.78
C VAL A 199 -5.74 -16.33 0.83
N LEU A 200 -6.26 -15.12 0.97
CA LEU A 200 -7.69 -14.81 0.95
C LEU A 200 -8.01 -13.83 -0.17
N THR A 201 -9.11 -14.12 -0.86
CA THR A 201 -9.68 -13.25 -1.90
C THR A 201 -11.19 -13.12 -1.75
N LYS A 202 -11.80 -12.20 -2.49
CA LYS A 202 -13.25 -11.94 -2.49
C LYS A 202 -14.11 -13.21 -2.66
N ASN A 203 -13.64 -14.18 -3.45
CA ASN A 203 -14.35 -15.43 -3.74
C ASN A 203 -14.19 -16.51 -2.66
N THR A 204 -13.47 -16.23 -1.57
CA THR A 204 -13.23 -17.24 -0.53
C THR A 204 -14.47 -17.39 0.36
N LYS A 205 -15.18 -18.52 0.21
CA LYS A 205 -16.32 -18.88 1.09
C LYS A 205 -15.90 -18.87 2.57
N GLY A 206 -16.77 -18.36 3.45
CA GLY A 206 -16.58 -18.41 4.91
C GLY A 206 -15.61 -17.38 5.48
N LEU A 207 -15.74 -16.10 5.11
CA LEU A 207 -15.09 -14.99 5.85
C LEU A 207 -15.64 -14.86 7.28
N GLU A 208 -16.92 -15.17 7.46
CA GLU A 208 -17.59 -15.24 8.77
C GLU A 208 -17.04 -16.42 9.60
N GLY A 209 -16.73 -16.16 10.88
CA GLY A 209 -16.23 -17.17 11.83
C GLY A 209 -14.72 -17.37 11.83
N LYS A 210 -13.95 -16.61 11.03
CA LYS A 210 -12.48 -16.57 11.14
C LYS A 210 -12.06 -15.85 12.42
N ASN A 211 -10.91 -16.23 12.98
CA ASN A 211 -10.30 -15.56 14.13
C ASN A 211 -8.85 -15.15 13.80
N PRO A 212 -8.66 -14.20 12.86
CA PRO A 212 -7.35 -13.73 12.42
C PRO A 212 -6.55 -13.14 13.57
N TYR A 213 -5.31 -13.57 13.69
CA TYR A 213 -4.29 -12.86 14.47
C TYR A 213 -3.64 -11.77 13.64
N PHE A 214 -3.28 -12.08 12.39
CA PHE A 214 -2.62 -11.15 11.49
C PHE A 214 -3.32 -11.08 10.12
N VAL A 215 -3.44 -9.87 9.58
CA VAL A 215 -3.99 -9.64 8.24
C VAL A 215 -3.05 -8.71 7.48
N LEU A 216 -2.56 -9.15 6.33
CA LEU A 216 -1.86 -8.33 5.36
C LEU A 216 -2.83 -7.96 4.24
N ASN A 217 -3.16 -6.68 4.10
CA ASN A 217 -3.76 -6.13 2.90
C ASN A 217 -2.63 -5.49 2.08
N ASP A 218 -2.18 -6.18 1.02
CA ASP A 218 -1.20 -5.61 0.08
C ASP A 218 -1.92 -4.90 -1.08
N GLU A 219 -1.31 -3.82 -1.56
CA GLU A 219 -1.88 -2.90 -2.55
C GLU A 219 -3.35 -2.51 -2.27
N LEU A 220 -3.64 -2.07 -1.04
CA LEU A 220 -5.00 -1.73 -0.58
C LEU A 220 -5.75 -0.78 -1.53
N HIS A 221 -5.04 0.12 -2.21
CA HIS A 221 -5.62 1.04 -3.21
C HIS A 221 -6.34 0.35 -4.38
N ALA A 222 -6.01 -0.91 -4.67
CA ALA A 222 -6.63 -1.70 -5.73
C ALA A 222 -7.88 -2.45 -5.26
N GLN A 223 -8.16 -2.48 -3.94
CA GLN A 223 -9.30 -3.23 -3.43
C GLN A 223 -10.64 -2.57 -3.80
N GLU A 224 -11.56 -3.31 -4.39
CA GLU A 224 -12.82 -2.75 -4.91
C GLU A 224 -13.83 -2.35 -3.82
N ASN A 225 -14.04 -3.22 -2.81
CA ASN A 225 -15.08 -3.08 -1.79
C ASN A 225 -14.53 -3.23 -0.36
N MET A 226 -15.22 -2.60 0.60
CA MET A 226 -14.77 -2.61 2.01
C MET A 226 -15.07 -3.95 2.70
N ASP A 227 -15.94 -4.79 2.14
CA ASP A 227 -16.44 -5.99 2.82
C ASP A 227 -15.33 -6.90 3.34
N MET A 228 -14.28 -7.15 2.55
CA MET A 228 -13.16 -7.98 2.99
C MET A 228 -12.36 -7.30 4.12
N TYR A 229 -12.08 -6.01 3.97
CA TYR A 229 -11.36 -5.22 4.97
C TYR A 229 -12.14 -5.15 6.30
N ASP A 230 -13.43 -4.79 6.25
CA ASP A 230 -14.29 -4.64 7.44
C ASP A 230 -14.54 -5.99 8.13
N ASN A 231 -14.78 -7.06 7.37
CA ASN A 231 -14.99 -8.39 7.95
C ASN A 231 -13.74 -8.91 8.64
N LEU A 232 -12.56 -8.77 8.01
CA LEU A 232 -11.30 -9.20 8.62
C LEU A 232 -10.95 -8.36 9.85
N LYS A 233 -11.20 -7.05 9.81
CA LYS A 233 -10.99 -6.15 10.96
C LYS A 233 -11.93 -6.48 12.13
N SER A 234 -13.20 -6.73 11.84
CA SER A 234 -14.18 -7.14 12.84
C SER A 234 -13.83 -8.50 13.47
N ALA A 235 -13.39 -9.46 12.66
CA ALA A 235 -13.00 -10.79 13.11
C ALA A 235 -11.80 -10.79 14.09
N GLN A 236 -10.94 -9.76 14.02
CA GLN A 236 -9.79 -9.60 14.92
C GLN A 236 -10.17 -9.25 16.37
N ILE A 237 -11.39 -8.76 16.65
CA ILE A 237 -11.82 -8.34 18.00
C ILE A 237 -11.66 -9.44 19.06
N SER A 238 -11.75 -10.71 18.66
CA SER A 238 -11.62 -11.83 19.59
C SER A 238 -10.18 -12.16 20.00
N ARG A 239 -9.17 -11.60 19.32
CA ARG A 239 -7.75 -11.72 19.72
C ARG A 239 -7.39 -10.59 20.67
N GLU A 240 -6.55 -10.91 21.65
CA GLU A 240 -6.06 -9.92 22.60
C GLU A 240 -5.10 -8.92 21.96
N GLN A 241 -4.32 -9.36 20.97
CA GLN A 241 -3.35 -8.51 20.30
C GLN A 241 -3.20 -8.71 18.80
N PRO A 242 -4.26 -8.60 18.01
CA PRO A 242 -4.18 -8.74 16.56
C PRO A 242 -3.41 -7.58 15.91
N MET A 243 -2.97 -7.80 14.67
CA MET A 243 -2.40 -6.77 13.80
C MET A 243 -3.00 -6.85 12.39
N MET A 244 -3.56 -5.74 11.91
CA MET A 244 -3.90 -5.56 10.49
C MET A 244 -2.88 -4.62 9.85
N LEU A 245 -2.09 -5.15 8.93
CA LEU A 245 -1.12 -4.39 8.15
C LEU A 245 -1.67 -4.08 6.77
N ASN A 246 -1.89 -2.80 6.53
CA ASN A 246 -2.30 -2.27 5.24
C ASN A 246 -1.10 -1.61 4.57
N ILE A 247 -0.69 -2.18 3.45
CA ILE A 247 0.39 -1.68 2.62
C ILE A 247 -0.21 -1.22 1.31
N SER A 248 0.23 -0.05 0.83
CA SER A 248 -0.26 0.46 -0.44
C SER A 248 0.75 1.35 -1.15
N THR A 249 0.60 1.44 -2.47
CA THR A 249 0.96 2.63 -3.25
C THR A 249 -0.26 3.53 -3.41
N ALA A 250 -0.04 4.77 -3.86
CA ALA A 250 -1.12 5.53 -4.46
C ALA A 250 -1.47 4.96 -5.84
N GLY A 251 -2.76 4.84 -6.13
CA GLY A 251 -3.28 4.24 -7.36
C GLY A 251 -3.86 5.24 -8.35
N LYS A 252 -4.11 4.74 -9.57
CA LYS A 252 -5.02 5.34 -10.54
C LYS A 252 -6.46 4.98 -10.19
N GLY A 253 -7.39 5.93 -10.38
CA GLY A 253 -8.83 5.65 -10.19
C GLY A 253 -9.13 5.14 -8.78
N ALA A 254 -8.51 5.77 -7.78
CA ALA A 254 -8.45 5.31 -6.39
C ALA A 254 -9.75 4.64 -5.96
N SER A 255 -9.68 3.33 -5.72
CA SER A 255 -10.85 2.57 -5.33
C SER A 255 -11.50 3.19 -4.09
N SER A 256 -12.79 2.93 -3.92
CA SER A 256 -13.53 3.43 -2.77
C SER A 256 -12.87 3.01 -1.44
N VAL A 257 -12.20 1.85 -1.38
CA VAL A 257 -11.51 1.33 -0.19
C VAL A 257 -10.25 2.11 0.09
N GLY A 258 -9.32 2.13 -0.87
CA GLY A 258 -8.02 2.78 -0.71
C GLY A 258 -8.15 4.23 -0.29
N MET A 259 -9.05 4.97 -0.95
CA MET A 259 -9.28 6.37 -0.65
C MET A 259 -9.96 6.58 0.71
N ARG A 260 -10.87 5.69 1.14
CA ARG A 260 -11.49 5.76 2.47
C ARG A 260 -10.47 5.54 3.58
N VAL A 261 -9.68 4.47 3.49
CA VAL A 261 -8.66 4.15 4.49
C VAL A 261 -7.54 5.20 4.50
N TYR A 262 -7.10 5.67 3.33
CA TYR A 262 -6.15 6.79 3.24
C TYR A 262 -6.65 8.05 3.93
N LYS A 263 -7.89 8.48 3.66
CA LYS A 263 -8.48 9.67 4.29
C LYS A 263 -8.61 9.52 5.81
N TYR A 264 -8.95 8.32 6.28
CA TYR A 264 -9.00 8.02 7.71
C TYR A 264 -7.59 8.10 8.33
N ALA A 265 -6.60 7.45 7.73
CA ALA A 265 -5.21 7.47 8.18
C ALA A 265 -4.64 8.89 8.25
N LYS A 266 -4.92 9.72 7.24
CA LYS A 266 -4.55 11.15 7.23
C LYS A 266 -5.18 11.92 8.40
N ARG A 267 -6.46 11.69 8.69
CA ARG A 267 -7.16 12.32 9.81
C ARG A 267 -6.56 11.90 11.15
N VAL A 268 -6.27 10.61 11.33
CA VAL A 268 -5.63 10.10 12.55
C VAL A 268 -4.24 10.69 12.72
N LEU A 269 -3.47 10.81 11.65
CA LEU A 269 -2.14 11.40 11.68
C LEU A 269 -2.16 12.90 12.04
N GLU A 270 -3.17 13.64 11.57
CA GLU A 270 -3.32 15.07 11.85
C GLU A 270 -3.86 15.36 13.25
N ASN A 271 -4.77 14.51 13.76
CA ASN A 271 -5.48 14.76 15.02
C ASN A 271 -4.97 13.92 16.19
N ASP A 272 -4.19 12.86 15.94
CA ASP A 272 -3.73 11.89 16.95
C ASP A 272 -4.88 11.41 17.85
N ASN A 273 -5.95 10.93 17.22
CA ASN A 273 -7.23 10.61 17.87
C ASN A 273 -7.64 9.12 17.79
N ASP A 274 -6.78 8.26 17.24
CA ASP A 274 -6.95 6.80 17.26
C ASP A 274 -5.61 6.12 17.51
N ASP A 275 -5.37 5.70 18.76
CA ASP A 275 -4.13 5.06 19.16
C ASP A 275 -3.92 3.67 18.55
N SER A 276 -4.99 3.01 18.11
CA SER A 276 -4.86 1.67 17.55
C SER A 276 -4.25 1.66 16.16
N LEU A 277 -4.26 2.80 15.45
CA LEU A 277 -3.76 2.93 14.09
C LEU A 277 -2.39 3.63 14.03
N PHE A 278 -1.36 2.92 13.58
CA PHE A 278 -0.10 3.52 13.14
C PHE A 278 -0.18 3.95 11.67
N VAL A 279 0.41 5.10 11.33
CA VAL A 279 0.35 5.67 9.97
C VAL A 279 1.73 6.17 9.54
N ALA A 280 2.19 5.72 8.38
CA ALA A 280 3.37 6.23 7.71
C ALA A 280 3.12 6.38 6.21
N ILE A 281 3.09 7.62 5.71
CA ILE A 281 2.74 7.94 4.32
C ILE A 281 3.87 8.76 3.72
N TRP A 282 4.53 8.26 2.68
CA TRP A 282 5.51 9.02 1.91
C TRP A 282 4.86 9.63 0.67
N GLU A 283 4.24 10.78 0.85
CA GLU A 283 3.58 11.55 -0.21
C GLU A 283 4.16 12.96 -0.29
N PRO A 284 4.06 13.65 -1.44
CA PRO A 284 4.58 14.99 -1.54
C PRO A 284 3.76 15.99 -0.71
N ASN A 285 4.38 17.09 -0.31
CA ASN A 285 3.68 18.19 0.33
C ASN A 285 2.68 18.86 -0.63
N LYS A 286 1.70 19.60 -0.10
CA LYS A 286 0.78 20.39 -0.94
C LYS A 286 1.55 21.32 -1.89
N ASN A 287 1.01 21.53 -3.08
CA ASN A 287 1.58 22.40 -4.13
C ASN A 287 3.01 22.01 -4.52
N TYR A 288 3.32 20.72 -4.51
CA TYR A 288 4.61 20.22 -4.95
C TYR A 288 4.78 20.40 -6.46
N ASP A 289 6.04 20.59 -6.87
CA ASP A 289 6.45 20.47 -8.26
C ASP A 289 6.87 19.04 -8.54
N TRP A 290 6.13 18.37 -9.43
CA TRP A 290 6.36 16.97 -9.80
C TRP A 290 7.63 16.76 -10.63
N GLU A 291 8.24 17.82 -11.15
CA GLU A 291 9.50 17.76 -11.92
C GLU A 291 10.74 17.98 -11.02
N ASN A 292 10.51 18.35 -9.76
CA ASN A 292 11.57 18.65 -8.81
C ASN A 292 12.15 17.37 -8.19
N ARG A 293 13.42 17.10 -8.47
CA ARG A 293 14.16 15.92 -7.96
C ARG A 293 14.22 15.87 -6.44
N LYS A 294 14.12 17.02 -5.74
CA LYS A 294 14.01 17.06 -4.28
C LYS A 294 12.69 16.47 -3.78
N VAL A 295 11.59 16.62 -4.54
CA VAL A 295 10.31 15.97 -4.24
C VAL A 295 10.44 14.46 -4.45
N TRP A 296 11.10 14.02 -5.51
CA TRP A 296 11.32 12.61 -5.79
C TRP A 296 12.09 11.93 -4.66
N ALA A 297 13.20 12.54 -4.22
CA ALA A 297 13.99 12.06 -3.09
C ALA A 297 13.23 12.10 -1.76
N MET A 298 12.33 13.07 -1.57
CA MET A 298 11.52 13.21 -0.35
C MET A 298 10.53 12.06 -0.18
N VAL A 299 9.89 11.62 -1.26
CA VAL A 299 8.82 10.60 -1.21
C VAL A 299 9.31 9.17 -1.42
N ASN A 300 10.58 8.98 -1.81
CA ASN A 300 11.19 7.68 -1.97
C ASN A 300 12.16 7.41 -0.80
N PRO A 301 11.71 6.82 0.31
CA PRO A 301 12.57 6.59 1.48
C PRO A 301 13.73 5.64 1.21
N ASN A 302 13.64 4.81 0.16
CA ASN A 302 14.67 3.85 -0.21
C ASN A 302 15.59 4.36 -1.35
N MET A 303 15.66 5.69 -1.51
CA MET A 303 16.52 6.37 -2.47
C MET A 303 18.00 6.06 -2.21
N GLY A 304 18.72 5.63 -3.25
CA GLY A 304 20.12 5.21 -3.17
C GLY A 304 20.34 3.74 -2.82
N VAL A 305 19.27 3.00 -2.52
CA VAL A 305 19.33 1.57 -2.15
C VAL A 305 18.62 0.73 -3.20
N SER A 306 17.29 0.81 -3.27
CA SER A 306 16.47 0.07 -4.24
C SER A 306 15.82 0.97 -5.30
N VAL A 307 15.78 2.27 -5.05
CA VAL A 307 15.35 3.30 -6.00
C VAL A 307 16.54 4.22 -6.28
N THR A 308 16.86 4.46 -7.54
CA THR A 308 17.92 5.40 -7.90
C THR A 308 17.36 6.61 -8.64
N MET A 309 18.01 7.77 -8.50
CA MET A 309 17.62 8.97 -9.23
C MET A 309 17.67 8.75 -10.75
N GLU A 310 18.66 8.00 -11.24
CA GLU A 310 18.78 7.64 -12.65
C GLU A 310 17.55 6.90 -13.18
N GLN A 311 17.03 5.91 -12.44
CA GLN A 311 15.82 5.19 -12.81
C GLN A 311 14.60 6.13 -12.85
N LEU A 312 14.49 7.05 -11.89
CA LEU A 312 13.40 8.03 -11.88
C LEU A 312 13.50 9.02 -13.04
N GLU A 313 14.70 9.45 -13.42
CA GLU A 313 14.91 10.32 -14.61
C GLU A 313 14.48 9.61 -15.90
N ILE A 314 14.74 8.31 -16.03
CA ILE A 314 14.31 7.50 -17.18
C ILE A 314 12.78 7.44 -17.24
N GLU A 315 12.12 7.14 -16.12
CA GLU A 315 10.65 7.09 -16.08
C GLU A 315 10.02 8.48 -16.25
N PHE A 316 10.69 9.54 -15.77
CA PHE A 316 10.26 10.92 -15.97
C PHE A 316 10.27 11.33 -17.45
N LYS A 317 11.30 10.95 -18.22
CA LYS A 317 11.33 11.21 -19.68
C LYS A 317 10.15 10.58 -20.41
N LYS A 318 9.71 9.39 -19.99
CA LYS A 318 8.50 8.74 -20.50
C LYS A 318 7.24 9.49 -20.04
N ALA A 319 7.23 9.94 -18.79
CA ALA A 319 6.13 10.71 -18.21
C ALA A 319 5.82 12.01 -18.95
N GLN A 320 6.82 12.60 -19.60
CA GLN A 320 6.66 13.82 -20.42
C GLN A 320 5.97 13.59 -21.77
N GLN A 321 5.79 12.32 -22.20
CA GLN A 321 5.25 12.01 -23.52
C GLN A 321 3.72 12.05 -23.58
N SER A 322 3.00 11.84 -22.47
CA SER A 322 1.54 11.85 -22.45
C SER A 322 0.97 12.09 -21.05
N ALA A 323 -0.30 12.49 -20.98
CA ALA A 323 -1.02 12.63 -19.71
C ALA A 323 -1.12 11.29 -18.96
N HIS A 324 -1.31 10.19 -19.70
CA HIS A 324 -1.34 8.84 -19.13
C HIS A 324 0.00 8.46 -18.48
N SER A 325 1.13 8.69 -19.17
CA SER A 325 2.46 8.40 -18.64
C SER A 325 2.82 9.31 -17.46
N LYS A 326 2.36 10.57 -17.47
CA LYS A 326 2.45 11.45 -16.30
C LYS A 326 1.69 10.88 -15.10
N ALA A 327 0.45 10.42 -15.29
CA ALA A 327 -0.34 9.80 -14.23
C ALA A 327 0.31 8.53 -13.67
N GLU A 328 0.95 7.73 -14.53
CA GLU A 328 1.77 6.57 -14.11
C GLU A 328 2.94 7.00 -13.20
N PHE A 329 3.69 8.04 -13.61
CA PHE A 329 4.82 8.52 -12.83
C PHE A 329 4.39 9.08 -11.47
N LEU A 330 3.33 9.89 -11.44
CA LEU A 330 2.79 10.47 -10.22
C LEU A 330 2.33 9.38 -9.23
N SER A 331 1.59 8.38 -9.70
CA SER A 331 1.08 7.31 -8.84
C SER A 331 2.18 6.35 -8.38
N LYS A 332 2.97 5.80 -9.32
CA LYS A 332 3.96 4.75 -9.02
C LYS A 332 5.24 5.27 -8.38
N HIS A 333 5.68 6.48 -8.71
CA HIS A 333 7.00 7.00 -8.29
C HIS A 333 6.92 8.18 -7.32
N LEU A 334 5.86 8.99 -7.39
CA LEU A 334 5.63 10.08 -6.42
C LEU A 334 4.57 9.77 -5.37
N ASN A 335 3.89 8.61 -5.46
CA ASN A 335 2.90 8.16 -4.49
C ASN A 335 1.72 9.13 -4.35
N VAL A 336 1.23 9.63 -5.49
CA VAL A 336 0.11 10.57 -5.58
C VAL A 336 -1.10 9.87 -6.20
N PHE A 337 -2.25 9.98 -5.54
CA PHE A 337 -3.50 9.51 -6.14
C PHE A 337 -3.86 10.38 -7.33
N VAL A 338 -4.03 9.75 -8.48
CA VAL A 338 -4.43 10.41 -9.72
C VAL A 338 -5.82 9.93 -10.11
N ASN A 339 -6.65 10.86 -10.57
CA ASN A 339 -7.89 10.47 -11.21
C ASN A 339 -7.52 9.71 -12.48
N GLY A 340 -8.14 8.55 -12.69
CA GLY A 340 -8.06 7.84 -13.96
C GLY A 340 -8.83 8.65 -14.99
N ALA A 341 -8.26 9.75 -15.46
CA ALA A 341 -8.68 10.33 -16.72
C ALA A 341 -7.96 9.52 -17.80
N ASP A 342 -8.52 8.35 -18.13
CA ASP A 342 -8.32 7.83 -19.47
C ASP A 342 -9.12 8.79 -20.36
N ASN A 343 -8.42 9.78 -20.93
CA ASN A 343 -9.03 10.60 -21.96
C ASN A 343 -9.42 9.66 -23.10
N TYR A 344 -10.70 9.64 -23.48
CA TYR A 344 -11.16 8.79 -24.59
C TYR A 344 -10.53 9.21 -25.92
N PHE A 345 -10.18 10.49 -26.05
CA PHE A 345 -9.43 11.07 -27.17
C PHE A 345 -8.23 11.85 -26.65
N GLU A 346 -7.08 11.67 -27.29
CA GLU A 346 -5.90 12.49 -27.05
C GLU A 346 -6.06 13.89 -27.69
N GLN A 347 -5.32 14.88 -27.20
CA GLN A 347 -5.46 16.27 -27.66
C GLN A 347 -5.17 16.41 -29.16
N ASP A 348 -4.19 15.69 -29.68
CA ASP A 348 -3.85 15.66 -31.11
C ASP A 348 -4.94 15.02 -31.95
N GLN A 349 -5.69 14.05 -31.41
CA GLN A 349 -6.85 13.44 -32.06
C GLN A 349 -8.05 14.39 -32.16
N VAL A 350 -8.20 15.32 -31.21
CA VAL A 350 -9.31 16.28 -31.21
C VAL A 350 -8.92 17.55 -31.96
N GLN A 351 -7.69 18.03 -31.82
CA GLN A 351 -7.28 19.34 -32.31
C GLN A 351 -7.40 19.49 -33.83
N HIS A 352 -7.20 18.42 -34.59
CA HIS A 352 -7.30 18.46 -36.05
C HIS A 352 -8.73 18.39 -36.59
N VAL A 353 -9.71 18.05 -35.75
CA VAL A 353 -11.15 18.02 -36.12
C VAL A 353 -11.94 19.19 -35.57
N LEU A 354 -11.31 20.09 -34.80
CA LEU A 354 -11.94 21.33 -34.35
C LEU A 354 -12.02 22.33 -35.51
N VAL A 355 -13.23 22.76 -35.82
CA VAL A 355 -13.51 23.82 -36.81
C VAL A 355 -14.17 25.01 -36.11
N GLU A 356 -13.79 26.22 -36.50
CA GLU A 356 -14.39 27.46 -35.95
C GLU A 356 -15.74 27.81 -36.61
N ASP A 357 -15.97 27.27 -37.80
CA ASP A 357 -17.15 27.52 -38.62
C ASP A 357 -17.53 26.25 -39.41
N LEU A 358 -18.81 25.88 -39.36
CA LEU A 358 -19.35 24.73 -40.09
C LEU A 358 -19.91 25.14 -41.49
N GLY A 359 -19.96 26.44 -41.80
CA GLY A 359 -20.48 26.97 -43.06
C GLY A 359 -21.99 27.25 -43.04
N GLU A 360 -22.59 27.39 -44.23
CA GLU A 360 -24.05 27.61 -44.37
C GLU A 360 -24.80 26.28 -44.30
N LEU A 361 -25.55 26.07 -43.22
CA LEU A 361 -26.22 24.79 -42.94
C LEU A 361 -27.72 24.80 -43.30
N THR A 362 -28.22 25.87 -43.92
CA THR A 362 -29.63 26.01 -44.25
C THR A 362 -30.07 24.96 -45.28
N GLY A 363 -31.06 24.14 -44.92
CA GLY A 363 -31.57 23.07 -45.77
C GLY A 363 -30.74 21.77 -45.74
N ALA A 364 -29.65 21.73 -44.96
CA ALA A 364 -28.85 20.52 -44.79
C ALA A 364 -29.53 19.49 -43.88
N THR A 365 -29.24 18.21 -44.13
CA THR A 365 -29.66 17.11 -43.24
C THR A 365 -28.95 17.23 -41.89
N CYS A 366 -29.71 17.19 -40.80
CA CYS A 366 -29.19 17.31 -39.43
C CYS A 366 -29.70 16.16 -38.56
N TYR A 367 -28.78 15.53 -37.82
CA TYR A 367 -29.09 14.57 -36.76
C TYR A 367 -28.91 15.21 -35.40
N ILE A 368 -29.96 15.17 -34.58
CA ILE A 368 -29.96 15.79 -33.26
C ILE A 368 -29.66 14.74 -32.20
N GLY A 369 -28.55 14.92 -31.48
CA GLY A 369 -28.23 14.19 -30.26
C GLY A 369 -28.72 14.97 -29.04
N LEU A 370 -29.39 14.28 -28.12
CA LEU A 370 -29.92 14.87 -26.89
C LEU A 370 -29.42 14.06 -25.69
N ASP A 371 -28.73 14.72 -24.78
CA ASP A 371 -28.33 14.17 -23.48
C ASP A 371 -29.01 15.00 -22.38
N LEU A 372 -29.98 14.40 -21.70
CA LEU A 372 -30.86 15.10 -20.76
C LEU A 372 -30.40 14.90 -19.31
N SER A 373 -30.24 16.01 -18.59
CA SER A 373 -29.91 16.01 -17.16
C SER A 373 -31.15 15.82 -16.29
N LYS A 374 -31.02 15.05 -15.19
CA LYS A 374 -32.16 14.78 -14.27
C LYS A 374 -32.21 15.69 -13.04
N THR A 375 -31.08 16.20 -12.54
CA THR A 375 -31.06 16.98 -11.29
C THR A 375 -30.06 18.13 -11.29
N THR A 376 -28.76 17.85 -11.44
CA THR A 376 -27.69 18.86 -11.24
C THR A 376 -26.68 18.94 -12.38
N ASP A 377 -26.72 18.00 -13.32
CA ASP A 377 -25.88 18.01 -14.51
C ASP A 377 -26.42 18.97 -15.58
N LEU A 378 -25.59 19.24 -16.60
CA LEU A 378 -25.99 20.02 -17.76
C LEU A 378 -26.70 19.12 -18.78
N THR A 379 -27.77 19.63 -19.37
CA THR A 379 -28.36 19.05 -20.59
C THR A 379 -27.54 19.48 -21.80
N CYS A 380 -27.19 18.54 -22.67
CA CYS A 380 -26.47 18.80 -23.91
C CYS A 380 -27.38 18.56 -25.13
N VAL A 381 -27.35 19.50 -26.07
CA VAL A 381 -27.97 19.37 -27.39
C VAL A 381 -26.85 19.44 -28.42
N SER A 382 -26.69 18.38 -29.22
CA SER A 382 -25.69 18.32 -30.29
C SER A 382 -26.39 18.27 -31.64
N LEU A 383 -26.04 19.19 -32.54
CA LEU A 383 -26.48 19.18 -33.92
C LEU A 383 -25.35 18.61 -34.78
N ASN A 384 -25.61 17.46 -35.41
CA ASN A 384 -24.61 16.74 -36.20
C ASN A 384 -25.00 16.80 -37.68
N PHE A 385 -24.17 17.45 -38.48
CA PHE A 385 -24.36 17.59 -39.92
C PHE A 385 -23.38 16.64 -40.63
N PRO A 386 -23.86 15.64 -41.38
CA PRO A 386 -22.98 14.75 -42.13
C PRO A 386 -22.19 15.54 -43.17
N THR A 387 -20.89 15.30 -43.25
CA THR A 387 -20.01 15.88 -44.27
C THR A 387 -19.93 15.03 -45.54
N HIS A 388 -20.55 13.84 -45.54
CA HIS A 388 -20.57 12.90 -46.66
C HIS A 388 -21.99 12.38 -46.89
N ASP A 389 -22.34 12.08 -48.14
CA ASP A 389 -23.60 11.41 -48.48
C ASP A 389 -23.54 9.89 -48.18
N GLU A 390 -24.66 9.18 -48.38
CA GLU A 390 -24.75 7.73 -48.15
C GLU A 390 -23.78 6.91 -49.04
N GLY A 391 -23.27 7.49 -50.12
CA GLY A 391 -22.27 6.91 -51.01
C GLY A 391 -20.82 7.25 -50.62
N GLY A 392 -20.61 8.04 -49.57
CA GLY A 392 -19.29 8.48 -49.11
C GLY A 392 -18.71 9.66 -49.89
N THR A 393 -19.53 10.42 -50.62
CA THR A 393 -19.10 11.62 -51.37
C THR A 393 -19.22 12.87 -50.51
N ASP A 394 -18.21 13.75 -50.55
CA ASP A 394 -18.20 15.02 -49.81
C ASP A 394 -19.39 15.94 -50.13
N ILE A 395 -20.07 16.40 -49.08
CA ILE A 395 -21.10 17.44 -49.16
C ILE A 395 -20.43 18.80 -49.06
N LYS A 396 -20.10 19.39 -50.21
CA LYS A 396 -19.28 20.62 -50.35
C LYS A 396 -19.82 21.88 -49.64
N SER A 397 -21.06 21.87 -49.15
CA SER A 397 -21.65 22.99 -48.41
C SER A 397 -21.30 23.01 -46.91
N ILE A 398 -20.75 21.91 -46.38
CA ILE A 398 -20.41 21.74 -44.96
C ILE A 398 -18.89 21.58 -44.85
N LYS A 399 -18.25 22.38 -43.99
CA LYS A 399 -16.79 22.40 -43.81
C LYS A 399 -16.29 21.50 -42.70
#